data_AF-A0A084JJV1-F1
#
_entry.id   AF-A0A084JJV1-F1
#
_cell.length_a   1.000
_cell.length_b   1.000
_cell.length_c   1.000
_cell.angle_alpha   90.00
_cell.angle_beta   90.00
_cell.angle_gamma   90.00
#
_symmetry.space_group_name_H-M   'P 1'
#
loop_
_entity.id
_entity.type
_entity.pdbx_description
1 polymer ?
#
loop_
_entity_poly.entity_id
_entity_poly.type
_entity_poly.pdbx_seq_one_letter_code
_entity_poly.pdbx_strand_id
1 'polypeptide(L)'
;MAEFNELIKHFNKVRTYVRDFYVYGFKSRMDYPESGRRTYDNERRRIESWFADYIQYDYDSSHKKSVAITMDSNRIESNPLFNVWKTKSFTNNDIMLHFFLLDLMQDGESRNVDTINDELMERYQVLFEVQTVRNKLMEYEQNGLFMVKKEGRQHVYMAYPNWLTSHPDLYTGLKEAVSYFQTAAPFGFVGSTILDSLRCRNDHFRFRHDYLAHTLEDEVLLPLLTAIKEKQRISIQIKHIRSGHINEFECVPLKIRVSTQTGRRYICVRRLADRRLSTYRLDSVQNVSPLKSESDYDRYLTGYEKNNRYTWGVSFGCRREPEQVCMQISLDEMTEGYLINRLNREGRHGQLKRIQSDIYEYTVECWDSAEMIPWIRTFTGRILNFTCSNKQVELRFWHDMKRMQKMYAEDTSETMSLGGQ
;
A
#
# COMPACT_ATOMS: atom_id res chain seq x y z
N MET A 1 17.34 17.35 -27.73
CA MET A 1 17.25 16.02 -27.10
C MET A 1 16.85 16.26 -25.65
N ALA A 2 15.78 15.64 -25.14
CA ALA A 2 15.38 15.88 -23.76
C ALA A 2 16.45 15.32 -22.81
N GLU A 3 17.07 16.23 -22.06
CA GLU A 3 18.05 15.95 -21.01
C GLU A 3 17.39 15.09 -19.92
N PHE A 4 18.14 14.15 -19.34
CA PHE A 4 17.62 13.28 -18.29
C PHE A 4 17.26 14.12 -17.06
N ASN A 5 15.98 14.16 -16.69
CA ASN A 5 15.52 14.81 -15.46
C ASN A 5 15.12 13.73 -14.45
N GLU A 6 15.73 13.80 -13.27
CA GLU A 6 15.43 12.93 -12.13
C GLU A 6 14.05 13.24 -11.53
N LEU A 7 13.60 14.49 -11.60
CA LEU A 7 12.36 14.95 -10.98
C LEU A 7 11.13 14.58 -11.81
N ILE A 8 10.06 14.17 -11.13
CA ILE A 8 8.82 13.74 -11.77
C ILE A 8 7.64 14.56 -11.24
N LYS A 9 6.86 15.12 -12.18
CA LYS A 9 5.67 15.92 -11.86
C LYS A 9 4.50 15.09 -11.34
N HIS A 10 4.35 13.84 -11.79
CA HIS A 10 3.21 12.97 -11.45
C HIS A 10 3.67 11.70 -10.75
N PHE A 11 3.42 11.60 -9.44
CA PHE A 11 3.85 10.48 -8.61
C PHE A 11 3.30 9.12 -9.07
N ASN A 12 2.05 9.07 -9.57
CA ASN A 12 1.46 7.90 -10.23
C ASN A 12 2.39 7.17 -11.22
N LYS A 13 3.19 7.90 -12.02
CA LYS A 13 4.14 7.29 -12.95
C LYS A 13 5.24 6.55 -12.19
N VAL A 14 5.85 7.22 -11.22
CA VAL A 14 6.92 6.67 -10.37
C VAL A 14 6.46 5.44 -9.64
N ARG A 15 5.29 5.54 -9.02
CA ARG A 15 4.64 4.45 -8.30
C ARG A 15 4.46 3.21 -9.17
N THR A 16 3.98 3.38 -10.40
CA THR A 16 3.76 2.26 -11.33
C THR A 16 5.07 1.55 -11.65
N TYR A 17 6.14 2.31 -11.91
CA TYR A 17 7.46 1.73 -12.20
C TYR A 17 8.06 1.05 -10.98
N VAL A 18 8.07 1.69 -9.81
CA VAL A 18 8.63 1.08 -8.60
C VAL A 18 7.85 -0.18 -8.21
N ARG A 19 6.51 -0.21 -8.37
CA ARG A 19 5.71 -1.43 -8.19
C ARG A 19 6.15 -2.55 -9.13
N ASP A 20 6.41 -2.23 -10.39
CA ASP A 20 6.86 -3.20 -11.38
C ASP A 20 8.18 -3.87 -10.98
N PHE A 21 9.16 -3.12 -10.45
CA PHE A 21 10.48 -3.67 -10.06
C PHE A 21 10.52 -4.25 -8.63
N TYR A 22 9.80 -3.68 -7.68
CA TYR A 22 9.85 -4.07 -6.25
C TYR A 22 8.70 -4.98 -5.82
N VAL A 23 7.46 -4.71 -6.25
CA VAL A 23 6.26 -5.46 -5.79
C VAL A 23 5.98 -6.67 -6.67
N TYR A 24 6.19 -6.56 -7.98
CA TYR A 24 5.92 -7.64 -8.94
C TYR A 24 7.17 -8.45 -9.33
N GLY A 25 8.38 -7.94 -9.06
CA GLY A 25 9.64 -8.63 -9.28
C GLY A 25 10.20 -8.51 -10.70
N PHE A 26 11.21 -9.33 -11.02
CA PHE A 26 12.06 -9.27 -12.22
C PHE A 26 11.29 -8.93 -13.50
N LYS A 27 11.49 -7.71 -14.01
CA LYS A 27 11.07 -7.32 -15.37
C LYS A 27 12.28 -7.10 -16.26
N SER A 28 12.24 -7.74 -17.42
CA SER A 28 13.21 -7.59 -18.49
C SER A 28 12.82 -6.45 -19.42
N ARG A 29 13.80 -5.94 -20.18
CA ARG A 29 13.58 -4.91 -21.23
C ARG A 29 12.56 -5.34 -22.29
N MET A 30 12.33 -6.64 -22.44
CA MET A 30 11.40 -7.23 -23.42
C MET A 30 9.94 -7.24 -22.93
N ASP A 31 9.72 -7.07 -21.63
CA ASP A 31 8.37 -6.99 -21.05
C ASP A 31 7.69 -5.63 -21.32
N TYR A 32 8.42 -4.69 -21.93
CA TYR A 32 7.91 -3.41 -22.38
C TYR A 32 7.76 -3.40 -23.91
N PRO A 33 6.61 -2.93 -24.45
CA PRO A 33 6.40 -2.83 -25.90
C PRO A 33 7.46 -1.92 -26.56
N GLU A 34 7.74 -2.13 -27.84
CA GLU A 34 8.88 -1.50 -28.54
C GLU A 34 8.88 0.03 -28.50
N SER A 35 7.71 0.66 -28.44
CA SER A 35 7.54 2.12 -28.29
C SER A 35 7.97 2.67 -26.92
N GLY A 36 8.22 1.80 -25.93
CA GLY A 36 8.55 2.15 -24.55
C GLY A 36 10.00 1.87 -24.12
N ARG A 37 10.88 1.38 -25.01
CA ARG A 37 12.26 0.99 -24.63
C ARG A 37 13.10 2.17 -24.10
N ARG A 38 12.99 3.35 -24.70
CA ARG A 38 13.69 4.57 -24.23
C ARG A 38 13.13 5.06 -22.89
N THR A 39 11.83 4.88 -22.68
CA THR A 39 11.17 5.17 -21.40
C THR A 39 11.69 4.23 -20.32
N TYR A 40 11.78 2.92 -20.59
CA TYR A 40 12.36 1.95 -19.67
C TYR A 40 13.78 2.33 -19.24
N ASP A 41 14.66 2.67 -20.17
CA ASP A 41 16.06 3.01 -19.85
C ASP A 41 16.14 4.28 -18.95
N ASN A 42 15.27 5.27 -19.16
CA ASN A 42 15.20 6.45 -18.31
C ASN A 42 14.65 6.15 -16.91
N GLU A 43 13.56 5.39 -16.80
CA GLU A 43 12.99 5.04 -15.49
C GLU A 43 13.92 4.11 -14.71
N ARG A 44 14.62 3.20 -15.40
CA ARG A 44 15.65 2.37 -14.80
C ARG A 44 16.78 3.21 -14.20
N ARG A 45 17.31 4.20 -14.94
CA ARG A 45 18.35 5.11 -14.42
C ARG A 45 17.87 5.89 -13.19
N ARG A 46 16.59 6.27 -13.12
CA ARG A 46 16.02 6.92 -11.92
C ARG A 46 15.94 5.98 -10.73
N ILE A 47 15.45 4.76 -10.95
CA ILE A 47 15.43 3.72 -9.91
C ILE A 47 16.85 3.42 -9.42
N GLU A 48 17.83 3.32 -10.33
CA GLU A 48 19.24 3.19 -10.00
C GLU A 48 19.75 4.39 -9.19
N SER A 49 19.34 5.62 -9.49
CA SER A 49 19.67 6.81 -8.68
C SER A 49 19.15 6.71 -7.24
N TRP A 50 17.90 6.29 -7.06
CA TRP A 50 17.24 6.29 -5.74
C TRP A 50 17.56 5.07 -4.89
N PHE A 51 17.88 3.94 -5.53
CA PHE A 51 17.95 2.63 -4.90
C PHE A 51 19.24 1.87 -5.22
N ALA A 52 20.31 2.56 -5.65
CA ALA A 52 21.59 1.93 -6.01
C ALA A 52 22.03 0.84 -5.01
N ASP A 53 21.97 1.15 -3.72
CA ASP A 53 22.40 0.26 -2.62
C ASP A 53 21.49 -0.97 -2.43
N TYR A 54 20.30 -0.98 -3.03
CA TYR A 54 19.27 -2.01 -2.88
C TYR A 54 19.00 -2.78 -4.17
N ILE A 55 19.72 -2.48 -5.26
CA ILE A 55 19.54 -3.15 -6.55
C ILE A 55 20.42 -4.38 -6.64
N GLN A 56 19.79 -5.52 -6.96
CA GLN A 56 20.47 -6.73 -7.36
C GLN A 56 20.29 -6.95 -8.87
N TYR A 57 21.39 -7.36 -9.50
CA TYR A 57 21.40 -7.73 -10.91
C TYR A 57 21.47 -9.25 -10.99
N ASP A 58 20.50 -9.84 -11.69
CA ASP A 58 20.53 -11.25 -12.04
C ASP A 58 20.68 -11.40 -13.55
N TYR A 59 21.36 -12.48 -13.96
CA TYR A 59 21.59 -12.80 -15.35
C TYR A 59 20.93 -14.15 -15.62
N ASP A 60 19.95 -14.18 -16.54
CA ASP A 60 19.38 -15.46 -16.96
C ASP A 60 20.43 -16.31 -17.72
N SER A 61 20.09 -17.58 -17.96
CA SER A 61 20.93 -18.53 -18.72
C SER A 61 21.21 -18.09 -20.17
N SER A 62 20.58 -17.01 -20.65
CA SER A 62 20.82 -16.36 -21.94
C SER A 62 21.57 -15.01 -21.82
N HIS A 63 22.24 -14.76 -20.68
CA HIS A 63 22.95 -13.52 -20.36
C HIS A 63 22.09 -12.25 -20.35
N LYS A 64 20.77 -12.36 -20.16
CA LYS A 64 19.89 -11.20 -20.08
C LYS A 64 19.90 -10.64 -18.66
N LYS A 65 20.25 -9.36 -18.55
CA LYS A 65 20.26 -8.61 -17.30
C LYS A 65 18.83 -8.29 -16.85
N SER A 66 18.41 -8.88 -15.75
CA SER A 66 17.21 -8.51 -15.02
C SER A 66 17.60 -7.67 -13.79
N VAL A 67 16.71 -6.75 -13.40
CA VAL A 67 16.93 -5.86 -12.26
C VAL A 67 15.86 -6.16 -11.23
N ALA A 68 16.26 -6.40 -9.98
CA ALA A 68 15.36 -6.52 -8.85
C ALA A 68 15.82 -5.60 -7.72
N ILE A 69 14.85 -5.09 -6.96
CA ILE A 69 15.11 -4.32 -5.75
C ILE A 69 14.91 -5.27 -4.57
N THR A 70 15.94 -5.45 -3.75
CA THR A 70 15.89 -6.31 -2.56
C THR A 70 16.23 -5.47 -1.33
N MET A 71 15.28 -5.40 -0.40
CA MET A 71 15.39 -4.62 0.83
C MET A 71 15.16 -5.54 2.03
N ASP A 72 16.14 -5.62 2.93
CA ASP A 72 16.01 -6.33 4.22
C ASP A 72 15.55 -5.33 5.29
N SER A 73 14.27 -5.41 5.67
CA SER A 73 13.67 -4.53 6.69
C SER A 73 14.43 -4.53 8.02
N ASN A 74 15.16 -5.61 8.36
CA ASN A 74 15.94 -5.68 9.60
C ASN A 74 17.17 -4.77 9.61
N ARG A 75 17.68 -4.41 8.43
CA ARG A 75 18.94 -3.68 8.27
C ARG A 75 18.73 -2.21 7.90
N ILE A 76 17.49 -1.80 7.75
CA ILE A 76 17.12 -0.49 7.24
C ILE A 76 16.56 0.37 8.38
N GLU A 77 17.10 1.58 8.52
CA GLU A 77 16.68 2.56 9.55
C GLU A 77 15.45 3.37 9.10
N SER A 78 15.29 3.54 7.80
CA SER A 78 14.20 4.29 7.19
C SER A 78 13.81 3.70 5.85
N ASN A 79 12.51 3.59 5.57
CA ASN A 79 12.02 3.03 4.32
C ASN A 79 12.60 3.80 3.11
N PRO A 80 13.44 3.17 2.26
CA PRO A 80 14.09 3.87 1.17
C PRO A 80 13.09 4.37 0.13
N LEU A 81 11.89 3.76 0.08
CA LEU A 81 10.80 4.18 -0.82
C LEU A 81 10.26 5.59 -0.49
N PHE A 82 10.63 6.18 0.66
CA PHE A 82 10.39 7.60 0.91
C PHE A 82 11.10 8.50 -0.09
N ASN A 83 12.24 8.09 -0.65
CA ASN A 83 12.97 8.90 -1.63
C ASN A 83 12.13 9.16 -2.90
N VAL A 84 11.29 8.20 -3.29
CA VAL A 84 10.36 8.33 -4.43
C VAL A 84 9.33 9.45 -4.20
N TRP A 85 8.98 9.73 -2.95
CA TRP A 85 8.09 10.85 -2.60
C TRP A 85 8.80 12.20 -2.57
N LYS A 86 10.13 12.19 -2.36
CA LYS A 86 10.96 13.40 -2.35
C LYS A 86 11.27 13.92 -3.77
N THR A 87 11.07 13.11 -4.81
CA THR A 87 11.46 13.43 -6.20
C THR A 87 10.46 14.32 -6.94
N LYS A 88 9.98 15.39 -6.28
CA LYS A 88 9.00 16.32 -6.82
C LYS A 88 9.69 17.38 -7.70
N SER A 89 9.08 17.71 -8.84
CA SER A 89 9.57 18.79 -9.71
C SER A 89 9.18 20.16 -9.16
N PHE A 90 10.12 21.10 -9.14
CA PHE A 90 9.91 22.49 -8.77
C PHE A 90 10.34 23.42 -9.91
N THR A 91 9.73 24.61 -10.00
CA THR A 91 10.22 25.67 -10.89
C THR A 91 11.34 26.47 -10.21
N ASN A 92 12.14 27.21 -10.97
CA ASN A 92 13.16 28.11 -10.39
C ASN A 92 12.51 29.12 -9.43
N ASN A 93 11.35 29.67 -9.80
CA ASN A 93 10.61 30.62 -8.97
C ASN A 93 10.11 29.98 -7.67
N ASP A 94 9.66 28.72 -7.70
CA ASP A 94 9.26 28.00 -6.48
C ASP A 94 10.41 27.89 -5.48
N ILE A 95 11.60 27.56 -5.97
CA ILE A 95 12.80 27.39 -5.14
C ILE A 95 13.21 28.75 -4.57
N MET A 96 13.34 29.77 -5.42
CA MET A 96 13.73 31.11 -4.98
C MET A 96 12.75 31.68 -3.96
N LEU A 97 11.44 31.66 -4.25
CA LEU A 97 10.43 32.16 -3.32
C LEU A 97 10.39 31.38 -2.01
N HIS A 98 10.66 30.07 -2.02
CA HIS A 98 10.73 29.29 -0.78
C HIS A 98 11.77 29.85 0.18
N PHE A 99 13.00 30.05 -0.30
CA PHE A 99 14.07 30.54 0.55
C PHE A 99 13.91 32.02 0.89
N PHE A 100 13.56 32.86 -0.09
CA PHE A 100 13.45 34.30 0.12
C PHE A 100 12.31 34.67 1.06
N LEU A 101 11.13 34.05 0.93
CA LEU A 101 10.01 34.32 1.83
C LEU A 101 10.29 33.83 3.25
N LEU A 102 10.93 32.66 3.41
CA LEU A 102 11.30 32.16 4.73
C LEU A 102 12.35 33.04 5.41
N ASP A 103 13.33 33.56 4.67
CA ASP A 103 14.32 34.51 5.21
C ASP A 103 13.68 35.86 5.55
N LEU A 104 12.81 36.39 4.67
CA LEU A 104 12.13 37.66 4.88
C LEU A 104 11.28 37.67 6.16
N MET A 105 10.59 36.56 6.43
CA MET A 105 9.64 36.46 7.54
C MET A 105 10.29 36.09 8.89
N GLN A 106 11.62 35.97 8.97
CA GLN A 106 12.30 35.56 10.21
C GLN A 106 12.20 36.58 11.34
N ASP A 107 12.03 37.86 11.02
CA ASP A 107 11.86 38.92 12.02
C ASP A 107 10.48 38.90 12.71
N GLY A 108 9.56 38.07 12.22
CA GLY A 108 8.21 37.95 12.75
C GLY A 108 7.30 39.13 12.44
N GLU A 109 7.71 40.07 11.58
CA GLU A 109 6.88 41.21 11.19
C GLU A 109 5.82 40.81 10.16
N SER A 110 4.65 41.45 10.27
CA SER A 110 3.54 41.22 9.34
C SER A 110 3.63 42.14 8.13
N ARG A 111 3.57 41.58 6.93
CA ARG A 111 3.72 42.33 5.66
C ARG A 111 2.60 42.03 4.69
N ASN A 112 2.15 43.02 3.94
CA ASN A 112 1.23 42.77 2.82
C ASN A 112 2.00 42.28 1.58
N VAL A 113 1.28 41.76 0.57
CA VAL A 113 1.89 41.19 -0.64
C VAL A 113 2.74 42.21 -1.40
N ASP A 114 2.33 43.47 -1.46
CA ASP A 114 3.03 44.50 -2.23
C ASP A 114 4.36 44.85 -1.55
N THR A 115 4.35 45.03 -0.22
CA THR A 115 5.55 45.22 0.60
C THR A 115 6.51 44.04 0.48
N ILE A 116 6.00 42.80 0.53
CA ILE A 116 6.83 41.60 0.33
C ILE A 116 7.48 41.65 -1.06
N ASN A 117 6.74 42.01 -2.11
CA ASN A 117 7.28 42.06 -3.45
C ASN A 117 8.36 43.13 -3.63
N ASP A 118 8.17 44.31 -3.03
CA ASP A 118 9.15 45.39 -3.03
C ASP A 118 10.42 44.98 -2.26
N GLU A 119 10.27 44.38 -1.07
CA GLU A 119 11.41 43.89 -0.28
C GLU A 119 12.15 42.73 -0.97
N LEU A 120 11.44 41.87 -1.70
CA LEU A 120 12.07 40.82 -2.51
C LEU A 120 12.98 41.43 -3.60
N MET A 121 12.52 42.49 -4.25
CA MET A 121 13.31 43.22 -5.24
C MET A 121 14.50 43.95 -4.59
N GLU A 122 14.29 44.64 -3.48
CA GLU A 122 15.35 45.41 -2.80
C GLU A 122 16.44 44.49 -2.23
N ARG A 123 16.06 43.43 -1.51
CA ARG A 123 16.99 42.58 -0.76
C ARG A 123 17.66 41.52 -1.61
N TYR A 124 16.93 40.90 -2.55
CA TYR A 124 17.44 39.79 -3.35
C TYR A 124 17.66 40.14 -4.83
N GLN A 125 17.30 41.35 -5.26
CA GLN A 125 17.47 41.81 -6.64
C GLN A 125 16.73 40.92 -7.67
N VAL A 126 15.60 40.34 -7.25
CA VAL A 126 14.74 39.51 -8.10
C VAL A 126 13.33 40.09 -8.13
N LEU A 127 12.85 40.39 -9.34
CA LEU A 127 11.48 40.86 -9.56
C LEU A 127 10.57 39.67 -9.86
N PHE A 128 9.55 39.48 -9.04
CA PHE A 128 8.49 38.51 -9.28
C PHE A 128 7.20 39.21 -9.74
N GLU A 129 6.36 38.48 -10.47
CA GLU A 129 4.98 38.91 -10.64
C GLU A 129 4.26 38.81 -9.28
N VAL A 130 3.57 39.89 -8.89
CA VAL A 130 2.81 39.99 -7.62
C VAL A 130 1.87 38.79 -7.41
N GLN A 131 1.24 38.29 -8.49
CA GLN A 131 0.35 37.15 -8.41
C GLN A 131 1.10 35.85 -8.08
N THR A 132 2.35 35.69 -8.53
CA THR A 132 3.19 34.54 -8.20
C THR A 132 3.55 34.54 -6.71
N VAL A 133 3.94 35.70 -6.17
CA VAL A 133 4.19 35.88 -4.72
C VAL A 133 2.91 35.60 -3.92
N ARG A 134 1.77 36.16 -4.33
CA ARG A 134 0.47 35.92 -3.69
C ARG A 134 0.10 34.44 -3.66
N ASN A 135 0.26 33.73 -4.78
CA ASN A 135 -0.01 32.30 -4.85
C ASN A 135 0.88 31.51 -3.88
N LYS A 136 2.16 31.90 -3.75
CA LYS A 136 3.09 31.24 -2.83
C LYS A 136 2.76 31.50 -1.36
N LEU A 137 2.36 32.72 -1.03
CA LEU A 137 1.91 33.08 0.32
C LEU A 137 0.64 32.31 0.72
N MET A 138 -0.34 32.20 -0.19
CA MET A 138 -1.54 31.38 0.04
C MET A 138 -1.20 29.89 0.21
N GLU A 139 -0.25 29.37 -0.58
CA GLU A 139 0.25 27.99 -0.42
C GLU A 139 0.83 27.79 1.00
N TYR A 140 1.60 28.75 1.50
CA TYR A 140 2.26 28.65 2.81
C TYR A 140 1.31 28.88 3.98
N GLU A 141 0.29 29.70 3.79
CA GLU A 141 -0.84 29.80 4.71
C GLU A 141 -1.58 28.46 4.84
N GLN A 142 -1.93 27.83 3.70
CA GLN A 142 -2.61 26.54 3.69
C GLN A 142 -1.78 25.42 4.32
N ASN A 143 -0.45 25.48 4.16
CA ASN A 143 0.48 24.54 4.76
C ASN A 143 0.82 24.86 6.24
N GLY A 144 0.32 25.96 6.80
CA GLY A 144 0.58 26.37 8.18
C GLY A 144 2.00 26.91 8.42
N LEU A 145 2.73 27.29 7.37
CA LEU A 145 4.03 27.95 7.49
C LEU A 145 3.87 29.44 7.81
N PHE A 146 2.87 30.08 7.21
CA PHE A 146 2.53 31.48 7.45
C PHE A 146 1.12 31.62 8.01
N MET A 147 0.86 32.71 8.71
CA MET A 147 -0.48 33.13 9.13
C MET A 147 -0.90 34.35 8.33
N VAL A 148 -2.19 34.43 8.01
CA VAL A 148 -2.79 35.64 7.41
C VAL A 148 -3.66 36.35 8.43
N LYS A 149 -3.57 37.68 8.47
CA LYS A 149 -4.48 38.54 9.23
C LYS A 149 -5.04 39.61 8.30
N LYS A 150 -6.30 39.98 8.49
CA LYS A 150 -6.91 41.10 7.77
C LYS A 150 -6.67 42.39 8.56
N GLU A 151 -5.99 43.35 7.94
CA GLU A 151 -5.77 44.69 8.49
C GLU A 151 -6.39 45.73 7.55
N GLY A 152 -7.51 46.30 8.00
CA GLY A 152 -8.34 47.18 7.17
C GLY A 152 -8.86 46.46 5.91
N ARG A 153 -8.40 46.91 4.74
CA ARG A 153 -8.77 46.33 3.43
C ARG A 153 -7.73 45.33 2.88
N GLN A 154 -6.58 45.18 3.53
CA GLN A 154 -5.47 44.35 3.05
C GLN A 154 -5.29 43.09 3.89
N HIS A 155 -4.67 42.07 3.29
CA HIS A 155 -4.19 40.88 3.97
C HIS A 155 -2.70 41.05 4.25
N VAL A 156 -2.30 40.82 5.50
CA VAL A 156 -0.91 40.78 5.93
C VAL A 156 -0.54 39.36 6.31
N TYR A 157 0.66 38.95 5.94
CA TYR A 157 1.25 37.64 6.17
C TYR A 157 2.38 37.76 7.18
N MET A 158 2.51 36.76 8.05
CA MET A 158 3.61 36.64 9.02
C MET A 158 4.04 35.18 9.16
N ALA A 159 5.27 34.93 9.60
CA ALA A 159 5.71 33.57 9.93
C ALA A 159 4.84 32.96 11.04
N TYR A 160 4.51 31.67 10.91
CA TYR A 160 3.94 30.92 12.03
C TYR A 160 5.02 30.75 13.11
N PRO A 161 4.73 31.05 14.40
CA PRO A 161 5.70 30.89 15.46
C PRO A 161 6.25 29.47 15.50
N ASN A 162 7.58 29.33 15.53
CA ASN A 162 8.19 28.02 15.73
C ASN A 162 7.94 27.54 17.17
N TRP A 163 6.98 26.64 17.32
CA TRP A 163 6.54 26.18 18.63
C TRP A 163 7.63 25.45 19.42
N LEU A 164 8.60 24.82 18.73
CA LEU A 164 9.73 24.14 19.35
C LEU A 164 10.67 25.13 20.06
N THR A 165 10.73 26.38 19.60
CA THR A 165 11.45 27.44 20.31
C THR A 165 10.79 27.74 21.65
N SER A 166 9.46 27.69 21.72
CA SER A 166 8.71 27.95 22.95
C SER A 166 8.63 26.76 23.91
N HIS A 167 8.83 25.53 23.43
CA HIS A 167 8.75 24.30 24.24
C HIS A 167 9.89 23.34 23.91
N PRO A 168 11.15 23.71 24.22
CA PRO A 168 12.33 22.90 23.87
C PRO A 168 12.31 21.52 24.55
N ASP A 169 11.72 21.40 25.74
CA ASP A 169 11.67 20.16 26.51
C ASP A 169 10.88 19.04 25.81
N LEU A 170 9.97 19.39 24.89
CA LEU A 170 9.17 18.43 24.15
C LEU A 170 9.92 17.86 22.93
N TYR A 171 11.04 18.46 22.55
CA TYR A 171 11.81 18.06 21.37
C TYR A 171 12.18 16.57 21.38
N THR A 172 12.73 16.07 22.50
CA THR A 172 13.17 14.67 22.61
C THR A 172 12.00 13.70 22.44
N GLY A 173 10.90 13.93 23.15
CA GLY A 173 9.72 13.07 23.07
C GLY A 173 9.06 13.08 21.69
N LEU A 174 9.05 14.24 21.02
CA LEU A 174 8.54 14.35 19.65
C LEU A 174 9.47 13.68 18.64
N LYS A 175 10.79 13.83 18.77
CA LYS A 175 11.76 13.12 17.92
C LYS A 175 11.54 11.61 18.01
N GLU A 176 11.37 11.09 19.22
CA GLU A 176 11.09 9.66 19.45
C GLU A 176 9.76 9.23 18.84
N ALA A 177 8.69 10.00 19.07
CA ALA A 177 7.38 9.73 18.49
C ALA A 177 7.43 9.70 16.95
N VAL A 178 8.07 10.71 16.34
CA VAL A 178 8.24 10.78 14.88
C VAL A 178 9.07 9.60 14.36
N SER A 179 10.13 9.23 15.06
CA SER A 179 10.97 8.07 14.69
C SER A 179 10.19 6.76 14.71
N TYR A 180 9.32 6.57 15.70
CA TYR A 180 8.43 5.41 15.76
C TYR A 180 7.37 5.43 14.65
N PHE A 181 6.64 6.55 14.51
CA PHE A 181 5.52 6.66 13.57
C PHE A 181 5.93 6.77 12.10
N GLN A 182 7.18 7.13 11.80
CA GLN A 182 7.74 7.02 10.45
C GLN A 182 7.59 5.61 9.87
N THR A 183 7.57 4.59 10.73
CA THR A 183 7.45 3.18 10.29
C THR A 183 6.16 2.53 10.78
N ALA A 184 5.72 2.83 12.01
CA ALA A 184 4.58 2.14 12.62
C ALA A 184 3.20 2.53 12.06
N ALA A 185 3.08 3.70 11.41
CA ALA A 185 1.81 4.21 10.89
C ALA A 185 1.83 4.40 9.36
N PRO A 186 0.65 4.40 8.70
CA PRO A 186 0.53 4.89 7.32
C PRO A 186 1.03 6.32 7.20
N PHE A 187 1.42 6.72 5.99
CA PHE A 187 1.97 8.05 5.73
C PHE A 187 3.30 8.33 6.44
N GLY A 188 4.09 7.27 6.68
CA GLY A 188 5.42 7.36 7.30
C GLY A 188 6.38 8.35 6.63
N PHE A 189 6.13 8.69 5.36
CA PHE A 189 6.83 9.73 4.62
C PHE A 189 6.81 11.09 5.34
N VAL A 190 5.71 11.42 6.02
CA VAL A 190 5.59 12.64 6.82
C VAL A 190 6.64 12.64 7.93
N GLY A 191 6.76 11.53 8.67
CA GLY A 191 7.77 11.37 9.70
C GLY A 191 9.19 11.44 9.14
N SER A 192 9.43 10.84 7.97
CA SER A 192 10.72 10.98 7.27
C SER A 192 11.07 12.43 6.97
N THR A 193 10.10 13.21 6.50
CA THR A 193 10.32 14.61 6.12
C THR A 193 10.59 15.48 7.34
N ILE A 194 9.93 15.20 8.47
CA ILE A 194 10.18 15.87 9.75
C ILE A 194 11.59 15.54 10.27
N LEU A 195 12.03 14.29 10.22
CA LEU A 195 13.37 13.94 10.66
C LEU A 195 14.45 14.58 9.78
N ASP A 196 14.23 14.59 8.46
CA ASP A 196 15.14 15.26 7.52
C ASP A 196 15.23 16.77 7.81
N SER A 197 14.11 17.45 8.08
CA SER A 197 14.11 18.89 8.40
C SER A 197 14.82 19.18 9.72
N LEU A 198 14.75 18.26 10.68
CA LEU A 198 15.49 18.29 11.93
C LEU A 198 16.94 17.79 11.81
N ARG A 199 17.39 17.41 10.60
CA ARG A 199 18.70 16.80 10.32
C ARG A 199 19.01 15.60 11.22
N CYS A 200 17.97 14.84 11.55
CA CYS A 200 18.00 13.66 12.40
C CYS A 200 17.75 12.39 11.59
N ARG A 201 18.10 11.25 12.18
CA ARG A 201 17.77 9.92 11.64
C ARG A 201 17.02 9.11 12.70
N ASN A 202 16.34 8.06 12.26
CA ASN A 202 15.74 7.08 13.15
C ASN A 202 16.83 6.11 13.64
N ASP A 203 17.40 6.42 14.80
CA ASP A 203 18.43 5.66 15.49
C ASP A 203 17.87 4.75 16.60
N HIS A 204 16.58 4.89 16.94
CA HIS A 204 15.96 4.21 18.08
C HIS A 204 15.14 2.97 17.71
N PHE A 205 14.49 2.95 16.54
CA PHE A 205 13.52 1.90 16.19
C PHE A 205 13.88 1.18 14.90
N ARG A 206 13.83 -0.17 14.94
CA ARG A 206 13.94 -1.04 13.76
C ARG A 206 12.84 -2.09 13.77
N PHE A 207 12.28 -2.38 12.61
CA PHE A 207 11.09 -3.24 12.47
C PHE A 207 11.41 -4.48 11.66
N ARG A 208 11.16 -5.67 12.24
CA ARG A 208 11.49 -6.95 11.59
C ARG A 208 10.61 -7.28 10.40
N HIS A 209 9.30 -7.02 10.51
CA HIS A 209 8.30 -7.38 9.50
C HIS A 209 7.59 -6.13 8.97
N ASP A 210 8.35 -5.22 8.37
CA ASP A 210 7.80 -4.01 7.79
C ASP A 210 7.39 -4.20 6.32
N TYR A 211 6.25 -3.61 5.93
CA TYR A 211 5.69 -3.70 4.59
C TYR A 211 5.99 -2.42 3.82
N LEU A 212 7.25 -2.22 3.45
CA LEU A 212 7.76 -0.98 2.83
C LEU A 212 6.91 -0.51 1.63
N ALA A 213 6.39 -1.45 0.83
CA ALA A 213 5.55 -1.18 -0.34
C ALA A 213 4.29 -0.35 -0.02
N HIS A 214 3.84 -0.33 1.23
CA HIS A 214 2.74 0.49 1.71
C HIS A 214 2.93 1.98 1.42
N THR A 215 4.17 2.47 1.49
CA THR A 215 4.52 3.86 1.15
C THR A 215 4.14 4.21 -0.28
N LEU A 216 4.19 3.26 -1.22
CA LEU A 216 3.75 3.49 -2.60
C LEU A 216 2.23 3.61 -2.68
N GLU A 217 1.51 2.93 -1.80
CA GLU A 217 0.05 2.91 -1.74
C GLU A 217 -0.53 4.15 -1.04
N ASP A 218 0.26 4.86 -0.24
CA ASP A 218 -0.20 6.01 0.54
C ASP A 218 -0.80 7.13 -0.33
N GLU A 219 -0.34 7.30 -1.59
CA GLU A 219 -0.90 8.27 -2.55
C GLU A 219 -2.37 8.01 -2.85
N VAL A 220 -2.79 6.74 -3.01
CA VAL A 220 -4.20 6.39 -3.20
C VAL A 220 -4.92 6.17 -1.88
N LEU A 221 -4.21 5.85 -0.80
CA LEU A 221 -4.82 5.67 0.51
C LEU A 221 -5.44 6.97 1.02
N LEU A 222 -4.75 8.11 0.87
CA LEU A 222 -5.27 9.40 1.35
C LEU A 222 -6.64 9.77 0.75
N PRO A 223 -6.83 9.83 -0.59
CA PRO A 223 -8.13 10.16 -1.16
C PRO A 223 -9.21 9.12 -0.82
N LEU A 224 -8.84 7.83 -0.63
CA LEU A 224 -9.78 6.81 -0.17
C LEU A 224 -10.24 7.07 1.27
N LEU A 225 -9.31 7.39 2.18
CA LEU A 225 -9.65 7.70 3.58
C LEU A 225 -10.48 8.97 3.68
N THR A 226 -10.17 9.99 2.89
CA THR A 226 -10.97 11.22 2.80
C THR A 226 -12.38 10.91 2.30
N ALA A 227 -12.53 10.15 1.22
CA ALA A 227 -13.85 9.77 0.69
C ALA A 227 -14.66 8.92 1.69
N ILE A 228 -14.01 8.03 2.45
CA ILE A 228 -14.67 7.27 3.54
C ILE A 228 -15.15 8.22 4.65
N LYS A 229 -14.29 9.16 5.08
CA LYS A 229 -14.61 10.13 6.13
C LYS A 229 -15.77 11.06 5.71
N GLU A 230 -15.76 11.49 4.46
CA GLU A 230 -16.75 12.41 3.88
C GLU A 230 -17.98 11.69 3.30
N LYS A 231 -18.04 10.35 3.42
CA LYS A 231 -19.12 9.50 2.90
C LYS A 231 -19.42 9.75 1.41
N GLN A 232 -18.37 9.81 0.59
CA GLN A 232 -18.46 10.14 -0.83
C GLN A 232 -18.45 8.89 -1.73
N ARG A 233 -19.01 9.07 -2.93
CA ARG A 233 -18.72 8.18 -4.06
C ARG A 233 -17.34 8.50 -4.62
N ILE A 234 -16.72 7.52 -5.26
CA ILE A 234 -15.47 7.70 -6.00
C ILE A 234 -15.58 7.07 -7.39
N SER A 235 -14.88 7.63 -8.38
CA SER A 235 -14.44 6.87 -9.55
C SER A 235 -13.09 6.24 -9.22
N ILE A 236 -12.97 4.93 -9.43
CA ILE A 236 -11.74 4.19 -9.18
C ILE A 236 -11.24 3.52 -10.47
N GLN A 237 -9.94 3.66 -10.74
CA GLN A 237 -9.26 2.99 -11.84
C GLN A 237 -8.41 1.83 -11.31
N ILE A 238 -8.72 0.62 -11.74
CA ILE A 238 -8.06 -0.62 -11.33
C ILE A 238 -7.32 -1.22 -12.52
N LYS A 239 -6.02 -1.47 -12.37
CA LYS A 239 -5.21 -2.22 -13.33
C LYS A 239 -5.20 -3.70 -12.97
N HIS A 240 -5.70 -4.54 -13.86
CA HIS A 240 -5.62 -5.99 -13.70
C HIS A 240 -4.21 -6.48 -14.03
N ILE A 241 -3.52 -7.06 -13.04
CA ILE A 241 -2.10 -7.47 -13.15
C ILE A 241 -1.88 -8.44 -14.33
N ARG A 242 -2.78 -9.41 -14.54
CA ARG A 242 -2.59 -10.47 -15.55
C ARG A 242 -2.89 -10.01 -16.98
N SER A 243 -3.92 -9.19 -17.18
CA SER A 243 -4.34 -8.77 -18.52
C SER A 243 -3.78 -7.40 -18.92
N GLY A 244 -3.25 -6.64 -17.96
CA GLY A 244 -2.86 -5.23 -18.17
C GLY A 244 -4.05 -4.28 -18.38
N HIS A 245 -5.27 -4.81 -18.46
CA HIS A 245 -6.48 -4.03 -18.71
C HIS A 245 -6.79 -3.11 -17.52
N ILE A 246 -7.12 -1.86 -17.84
CA ILE A 246 -7.54 -0.86 -16.87
C ILE A 246 -9.05 -0.78 -16.93
N ASN A 247 -9.69 -1.04 -15.78
CA ASN A 247 -11.13 -0.90 -15.61
C ASN A 247 -11.42 0.32 -14.74
N GLU A 248 -12.34 1.16 -15.17
CA GLU A 248 -12.80 2.33 -14.43
C GLU A 248 -14.29 2.20 -14.11
N PHE A 249 -14.66 2.44 -12.85
CA PHE A 249 -16.05 2.37 -12.42
C PHE A 249 -16.31 3.21 -11.17
N GLU A 250 -17.57 3.57 -10.97
CA GLU A 250 -18.02 4.24 -9.75
C GLU A 250 -18.32 3.25 -8.63
N CYS A 251 -17.91 3.60 -7.42
CA CYS A 251 -18.17 2.83 -6.22
C CYS A 251 -18.23 3.70 -4.97
N VAL A 252 -18.69 3.12 -3.86
CA VAL A 252 -18.64 3.74 -2.53
C VAL A 252 -17.55 3.02 -1.72
N PRO A 253 -16.44 3.69 -1.34
CA PRO A 253 -15.42 3.10 -0.49
C PRO A 253 -15.95 2.97 0.93
N LEU A 254 -15.74 1.81 1.57
CA LEU A 254 -16.32 1.53 2.89
C LEU A 254 -15.24 1.30 3.96
N LYS A 255 -14.20 0.52 3.65
CA LYS A 255 -13.18 0.15 4.65
C LYS A 255 -11.86 -0.23 4.00
N ILE A 256 -10.75 0.27 4.55
CA ILE A 256 -9.41 -0.25 4.27
C ILE A 256 -9.16 -1.48 5.14
N ARG A 257 -8.72 -2.58 4.52
CA ARG A 257 -8.40 -3.85 5.17
C ARG A 257 -6.92 -4.19 4.96
N VAL A 258 -6.29 -4.73 5.99
CA VAL A 258 -4.89 -5.22 5.91
C VAL A 258 -4.91 -6.72 6.18
N SER A 259 -4.35 -7.50 5.27
CA SER A 259 -4.21 -8.95 5.45
C SER A 259 -3.20 -9.24 6.55
N THR A 260 -3.60 -9.97 7.60
CA THR A 260 -2.66 -10.39 8.66
C THR A 260 -1.65 -11.43 8.20
N GLN A 261 -1.93 -12.14 7.10
CA GLN A 261 -1.04 -13.16 6.53
C GLN A 261 0.03 -12.58 5.62
N THR A 262 -0.32 -11.53 4.85
CA THR A 262 0.55 -11.02 3.78
C THR A 262 0.91 -9.54 3.95
N GLY A 263 0.31 -8.84 4.93
CA GLY A 263 0.39 -7.39 5.12
C GLY A 263 -0.23 -6.56 4.02
N ARG A 264 -0.74 -7.17 2.96
CA ARG A 264 -1.23 -6.45 1.79
C ARG A 264 -2.50 -5.67 2.12
N ARG A 265 -2.62 -4.44 1.61
CA ARG A 265 -3.77 -3.56 1.85
C ARG A 265 -4.82 -3.71 0.74
N TYR A 266 -6.08 -3.62 1.15
CA TYR A 266 -7.24 -3.72 0.29
C TYR A 266 -8.25 -2.62 0.61
N ILE A 267 -8.94 -2.11 -0.41
CA ILE A 267 -10.14 -1.30 -0.23
C ILE A 267 -11.37 -2.18 -0.45
N CYS A 268 -12.25 -2.23 0.54
CA CYS A 268 -13.59 -2.75 0.38
C CYS A 268 -14.51 -1.65 -0.14
N VAL A 269 -15.20 -1.93 -1.24
CA VAL A 269 -16.13 -1.00 -1.87
C VAL A 269 -17.49 -1.65 -2.09
N ARG A 270 -18.53 -0.81 -2.13
CA ARG A 270 -19.81 -1.14 -2.74
C ARG A 270 -19.77 -0.72 -4.20
N ARG A 271 -19.78 -1.69 -5.12
CA ARG A 271 -19.96 -1.40 -6.55
C ARG A 271 -21.39 -0.96 -6.82
N LEU A 272 -21.55 0.14 -7.54
CA LEU A 272 -22.87 0.67 -7.89
C LEU A 272 -23.53 -0.12 -9.03
N ALA A 273 -22.74 -0.55 -10.01
CA ALA A 273 -23.24 -1.24 -11.21
C ALA A 273 -24.01 -2.53 -10.90
N ASP A 274 -23.46 -3.39 -10.03
CA ASP A 274 -24.03 -4.69 -9.71
C ASP A 274 -24.44 -4.84 -8.25
N ARG A 275 -24.34 -3.76 -7.46
CA ARG A 275 -24.77 -3.73 -6.06
C ARG A 275 -24.10 -4.85 -5.26
N ARG A 276 -22.79 -5.03 -5.42
CA ARG A 276 -21.99 -6.02 -4.68
C ARG A 276 -20.94 -5.37 -3.80
N LEU A 277 -20.59 -6.06 -2.72
CA LEU A 277 -19.34 -5.81 -2.01
C LEU A 277 -18.19 -6.43 -2.80
N SER A 278 -17.08 -5.72 -2.91
CA SER A 278 -15.89 -6.19 -3.60
C SER A 278 -14.66 -5.59 -2.95
N THR A 279 -13.57 -6.35 -2.96
CA THR A 279 -12.28 -5.90 -2.45
C THR A 279 -11.24 -5.82 -3.56
N TYR A 280 -10.49 -4.73 -3.55
CA TYR A 280 -9.41 -4.49 -4.50
C TYR A 280 -8.13 -4.18 -3.74
N ARG A 281 -7.01 -4.71 -4.23
CA ARG A 281 -5.70 -4.45 -3.63
C ARG A 281 -5.29 -3.01 -3.92
N LEU A 282 -4.71 -2.32 -2.94
CA LEU A 282 -4.27 -0.93 -3.13
C LEU A 282 -3.15 -0.81 -4.19
N ASP A 283 -2.29 -1.82 -4.31
CA ASP A 283 -1.28 -1.89 -5.37
C ASP A 283 -1.87 -1.95 -6.80
N SER A 284 -3.12 -2.38 -6.96
CA SER A 284 -3.82 -2.42 -8.26
C SER A 284 -4.54 -1.11 -8.60
N VAL A 285 -4.76 -0.25 -7.61
CA VAL A 285 -5.41 1.06 -7.81
C VAL A 285 -4.43 2.02 -8.48
N GLN A 286 -4.86 2.60 -9.61
CA GLN A 286 -4.11 3.57 -10.40
C GLN A 286 -4.54 5.00 -10.10
N ASN A 287 -5.83 5.23 -9.92
CA ASN A 287 -6.36 6.56 -9.64
C ASN A 287 -7.65 6.47 -8.82
N VAL A 288 -7.89 7.51 -8.01
CA VAL A 288 -9.10 7.69 -7.21
C VAL A 288 -9.55 9.13 -7.36
N SER A 289 -10.73 9.32 -7.91
CA SER A 289 -11.33 10.65 -8.07
C SER A 289 -12.56 10.75 -7.17
N PRO A 290 -12.59 11.68 -6.19
CA PRO A 290 -13.77 11.89 -5.36
C PRO A 290 -14.93 12.42 -6.22
N LEU A 291 -16.14 12.00 -5.88
CA LEU A 291 -17.39 12.44 -6.49
C LEU A 291 -18.28 13.07 -5.41
N LYS A 292 -19.60 13.09 -5.65
CA LYS A 292 -20.58 13.59 -4.69
C LYS A 292 -20.72 12.70 -3.44
N SER A 293 -21.24 13.29 -2.37
CA SER A 293 -21.66 12.57 -1.17
C SER A 293 -22.72 11.51 -1.50
N GLU A 294 -22.67 10.37 -0.80
CA GLU A 294 -23.58 9.24 -0.95
C GLU A 294 -24.61 9.22 0.19
N SER A 295 -25.88 9.40 -0.14
CA SER A 295 -26.97 9.39 0.85
C SER A 295 -27.18 8.01 1.47
N ASP A 296 -26.93 6.93 0.71
CA ASP A 296 -27.09 5.54 1.17
C ASP A 296 -25.84 4.97 1.87
N TYR A 297 -24.83 5.80 2.20
CA TYR A 297 -23.54 5.33 2.70
C TYR A 297 -23.69 4.44 3.94
N ASP A 298 -24.45 4.89 4.93
CA ASP A 298 -24.62 4.17 6.20
C ASP A 298 -25.35 2.83 6.02
N ARG A 299 -26.26 2.76 5.04
CA ARG A 299 -26.91 1.50 4.64
C ARG A 299 -25.89 0.53 4.04
N TYR A 300 -24.99 1.00 3.19
CA TYR A 300 -23.93 0.18 2.61
C TYR A 300 -22.93 -0.29 3.66
N LEU A 301 -22.56 0.57 4.60
CA LEU A 301 -21.67 0.23 5.71
C LEU A 301 -22.30 -0.84 6.61
N THR A 302 -23.59 -0.70 6.96
CA THR A 302 -24.33 -1.73 7.71
C THR A 302 -24.37 -3.06 6.96
N GLY A 303 -24.58 -3.01 5.64
CA GLY A 303 -24.49 -4.18 4.77
C GLY A 303 -23.10 -4.83 4.78
N TYR A 304 -22.03 -4.04 4.78
CA TYR A 304 -20.67 -4.54 4.94
C TYR A 304 -20.47 -5.24 6.28
N GLU A 305 -20.84 -4.62 7.40
CA GLU A 305 -20.64 -5.20 8.74
C GLU A 305 -21.39 -6.53 8.90
N LYS A 306 -22.63 -6.61 8.39
CA LYS A 306 -23.42 -7.85 8.40
C LYS A 306 -22.73 -8.99 7.64
N ASN A 307 -22.03 -8.66 6.55
CA ASN A 307 -21.40 -9.64 5.66
C ASN A 307 -19.94 -9.96 6.04
N ASN A 308 -19.30 -9.10 6.83
CA ASN A 308 -17.90 -9.25 7.23
C ASN A 308 -17.64 -10.56 8.01
N ARG A 309 -18.61 -11.03 8.81
CA ARG A 309 -18.53 -12.32 9.53
C ARG A 309 -18.43 -13.57 8.65
N TYR A 310 -18.79 -13.46 7.38
CA TYR A 310 -18.65 -14.55 6.41
C TYR A 310 -17.36 -14.41 5.58
N THR A 311 -16.49 -13.45 5.89
CA THR A 311 -15.20 -13.33 5.20
C THR A 311 -14.16 -14.19 5.88
N TRP A 312 -13.49 -15.06 5.12
CA TRP A 312 -12.33 -15.79 5.62
C TRP A 312 -11.12 -14.86 5.60
N GLY A 313 -10.75 -14.33 4.44
CA GLY A 313 -9.68 -13.35 4.28
C GLY A 313 -10.24 -11.96 4.01
N VAL A 314 -10.09 -11.52 2.77
CA VAL A 314 -10.52 -10.20 2.31
C VAL A 314 -11.61 -10.26 1.24
N SER A 315 -11.86 -11.43 0.66
CA SER A 315 -12.76 -11.59 -0.48
C SER A 315 -14.24 -11.69 -0.08
N PHE A 316 -15.10 -11.20 -0.97
CA PHE A 316 -16.56 -11.38 -0.92
C PHE A 316 -17.07 -12.31 -2.04
N GLY A 317 -16.15 -12.95 -2.77
CA GLY A 317 -16.45 -13.90 -3.84
C GLY A 317 -17.34 -13.35 -4.96
N CYS A 318 -17.76 -14.26 -5.84
CA CYS A 318 -18.64 -13.97 -6.98
C CYS A 318 -20.07 -14.52 -6.84
N ARG A 319 -20.37 -15.23 -5.75
CA ARG A 319 -21.70 -15.80 -5.51
C ARG A 319 -22.62 -14.84 -4.75
N ARG A 320 -23.93 -15.10 -4.77
CA ARG A 320 -24.94 -14.28 -4.07
C ARG A 320 -25.25 -14.78 -2.66
N GLU A 321 -24.86 -16.01 -2.37
CA GLU A 321 -25.03 -16.66 -1.07
C GLU A 321 -23.66 -17.15 -0.59
N PRO A 322 -23.43 -17.20 0.74
CA PRO A 322 -22.23 -17.80 1.30
C PRO A 322 -22.05 -19.25 0.84
N GLU A 323 -20.80 -19.61 0.59
CA GLU A 323 -20.37 -20.96 0.27
C GLU A 323 -20.24 -21.77 1.56
N GLN A 324 -20.81 -22.98 1.55
CA GLN A 324 -20.71 -23.92 2.66
C GLN A 324 -19.50 -24.82 2.41
N VAL A 325 -18.64 -24.94 3.42
CA VAL A 325 -17.44 -25.77 3.40
C VAL A 325 -17.55 -26.78 4.53
N CYS A 326 -17.35 -28.06 4.21
CA CYS A 326 -17.29 -29.15 5.17
C CYS A 326 -16.01 -29.97 4.94
N MET A 327 -15.28 -30.20 6.02
CA MET A 327 -14.03 -30.95 6.02
C MET A 327 -14.05 -31.96 7.16
N GLN A 328 -13.86 -33.23 6.84
CA GLN A 328 -13.71 -34.31 7.81
C GLN A 328 -12.23 -34.63 7.98
N ILE A 329 -11.76 -34.64 9.22
CA ILE A 329 -10.36 -34.84 9.58
C ILE A 329 -10.27 -36.01 10.55
N SER A 330 -9.33 -36.91 10.29
CA SER A 330 -8.87 -37.92 11.25
C SER A 330 -7.64 -37.41 12.00
N LEU A 331 -7.67 -37.44 13.32
CA LEU A 331 -6.58 -37.04 14.20
C LEU A 331 -6.56 -37.95 15.42
N ASP A 332 -5.37 -38.35 15.88
CA ASP A 332 -5.23 -39.15 17.10
C ASP A 332 -5.41 -38.27 18.34
N GLU A 333 -6.47 -38.49 19.12
CA GLU A 333 -6.78 -37.65 20.28
C GLU A 333 -5.72 -37.69 21.38
N MET A 334 -4.96 -38.79 21.49
CA MET A 334 -3.93 -38.97 22.52
C MET A 334 -2.63 -38.25 22.17
N THR A 335 -2.21 -38.30 20.90
CA THR A 335 -0.93 -37.73 20.45
C THR A 335 -1.08 -36.38 19.75
N GLU A 336 -2.25 -36.10 19.16
CA GLU A 336 -2.49 -34.94 18.29
C GLU A 336 -3.59 -33.99 18.82
N GLY A 337 -3.92 -34.03 20.11
CA GLY A 337 -4.93 -33.14 20.71
C GLY A 337 -4.70 -31.64 20.45
N TYR A 338 -3.46 -31.22 20.17
CA TYR A 338 -3.14 -29.84 19.76
C TYR A 338 -3.80 -29.43 18.44
N LEU A 339 -4.13 -30.36 17.54
CA LEU A 339 -4.81 -30.09 16.27
C LEU A 339 -6.27 -29.67 16.49
N ILE A 340 -6.94 -30.22 17.51
CA ILE A 340 -8.31 -29.81 17.89
C ILE A 340 -8.28 -28.33 18.32
N ASN A 341 -7.33 -27.97 19.19
CA ASN A 341 -7.15 -26.59 19.63
C ASN A 341 -6.82 -25.66 18.45
N ARG A 342 -5.99 -26.14 17.52
CA ARG A 342 -5.63 -25.40 16.30
C ARG A 342 -6.83 -25.17 15.40
N LEU A 343 -7.68 -26.18 15.18
CA LEU A 343 -8.91 -26.06 14.39
C LEU A 343 -9.88 -25.04 14.99
N ASN A 344 -10.06 -25.04 16.31
CA ASN A 344 -10.90 -24.04 16.98
C ASN A 344 -10.31 -22.62 16.92
N ARG A 345 -8.99 -22.47 17.10
CA ARG A 345 -8.32 -21.16 17.10
C ARG A 345 -8.20 -20.54 15.70
N GLU A 346 -7.82 -21.35 14.71
CA GLU A 346 -7.52 -20.88 13.35
C GLU A 346 -8.72 -21.03 12.39
N GLY A 347 -9.71 -21.86 12.74
CA GLY A 347 -10.96 -22.07 12.01
C GLY A 347 -11.93 -20.88 12.04
N ARG A 348 -11.57 -19.77 12.70
CA ARG A 348 -12.36 -18.53 12.73
C ARG A 348 -13.82 -18.77 13.14
N HIS A 349 -14.77 -18.56 12.22
CA HIS A 349 -16.21 -18.67 12.46
C HIS A 349 -16.77 -20.08 12.19
N GLY A 350 -15.91 -21.07 11.93
CA GLY A 350 -16.33 -22.45 11.73
C GLY A 350 -16.67 -23.17 13.02
N GLN A 351 -17.43 -24.25 12.88
CA GLN A 351 -17.85 -25.13 13.96
C GLN A 351 -17.14 -26.46 13.82
N LEU A 352 -16.60 -26.97 14.92
CA LEU A 352 -15.96 -28.27 14.98
C LEU A 352 -16.83 -29.24 15.79
N LYS A 353 -17.21 -30.36 15.19
CA LYS A 353 -18.03 -31.40 15.82
C LYS A 353 -17.28 -32.72 15.80
N ARG A 354 -17.21 -33.41 16.94
CA ARG A 354 -16.74 -34.80 17.01
C ARG A 354 -17.84 -35.72 16.47
N ILE A 355 -17.52 -36.49 15.42
CA ILE A 355 -18.48 -37.45 14.83
C ILE A 355 -18.29 -38.84 15.46
N GLN A 356 -17.04 -39.25 15.65
CA GLN A 356 -16.66 -40.51 16.28
C GLN A 356 -15.28 -40.36 16.94
N SER A 357 -14.75 -41.43 17.53
CA SER A 357 -13.36 -41.42 18.03
C SER A 357 -12.42 -41.00 16.91
N ASP A 358 -11.52 -40.05 17.18
CA ASP A 358 -10.44 -39.62 16.30
C ASP A 358 -10.90 -38.99 14.98
N ILE A 359 -12.21 -38.70 14.81
CA ILE A 359 -12.76 -38.12 13.59
C ILE A 359 -13.67 -36.95 13.92
N TYR A 360 -13.29 -35.80 13.35
CA TYR A 360 -13.93 -34.52 13.55
C TYR A 360 -14.40 -33.95 12.22
N GLU A 361 -15.54 -33.26 12.26
CA GLU A 361 -16.08 -32.52 11.14
C GLU A 361 -16.05 -31.03 11.44
N TYR A 362 -15.41 -30.31 10.55
CA TYR A 362 -15.34 -28.86 10.56
C TYR A 362 -16.29 -28.31 9.48
N THR A 363 -17.20 -27.42 9.87
CA THR A 363 -18.14 -26.75 8.96
C THR A 363 -18.06 -25.24 9.07
N VAL A 364 -18.16 -24.52 7.96
CA VAL A 364 -18.20 -23.05 7.97
C VAL A 364 -18.93 -22.51 6.74
N GLU A 365 -19.51 -21.32 6.89
CA GLU A 365 -20.06 -20.52 5.79
C GLU A 365 -19.13 -19.35 5.50
N CYS A 366 -18.76 -19.16 4.24
CA CYS A 366 -17.90 -18.04 3.84
C CYS A 366 -18.20 -17.53 2.43
N TRP A 367 -17.90 -16.26 2.16
CA TRP A 367 -18.15 -15.67 0.83
C TRP A 367 -17.22 -16.19 -0.28
N ASP A 368 -16.03 -16.64 0.09
CA ASP A 368 -15.02 -17.16 -0.85
C ASP A 368 -14.23 -18.30 -0.21
N SER A 369 -14.66 -19.53 -0.49
CA SER A 369 -14.01 -20.75 0.02
C SER A 369 -12.60 -20.95 -0.55
N ALA A 370 -12.24 -20.30 -1.67
CA ALA A 370 -10.90 -20.41 -2.23
C ALA A 370 -9.83 -19.80 -1.31
N GLU A 371 -10.18 -18.77 -0.52
CA GLU A 371 -9.27 -18.19 0.48
C GLU A 371 -8.93 -19.18 1.62
N MET A 372 -9.75 -20.22 1.83
CA MET A 372 -9.53 -21.22 2.86
C MET A 372 -8.54 -22.31 2.47
N ILE A 373 -8.37 -22.55 1.17
CA ILE A 373 -7.61 -23.68 0.65
C ILE A 373 -6.19 -23.77 1.22
N PRO A 374 -5.41 -22.68 1.34
CA PRO A 374 -4.08 -22.75 1.96
C PRO A 374 -4.11 -23.25 3.40
N TRP A 375 -5.11 -22.85 4.20
CA TRP A 375 -5.27 -23.31 5.59
C TRP A 375 -5.70 -24.78 5.64
N ILE A 376 -6.67 -25.17 4.82
CA ILE A 376 -7.13 -26.57 4.71
C ILE A 376 -5.96 -27.49 4.37
N ARG A 377 -5.10 -27.10 3.42
CA ARG A 377 -3.90 -27.88 3.03
C ARG A 377 -2.91 -28.13 4.16
N THR A 378 -2.94 -27.33 5.23
CA THR A 378 -2.06 -27.61 6.38
C THR A 378 -2.46 -28.87 7.16
N PHE A 379 -3.61 -29.47 6.86
CA PHE A 379 -4.08 -30.74 7.42
C PHE A 379 -3.95 -31.91 6.42
N THR A 380 -3.20 -31.74 5.33
CA THR A 380 -2.94 -32.81 4.36
C THR A 380 -2.43 -34.08 5.05
N GLY A 381 -2.92 -35.24 4.61
CA GLY A 381 -2.67 -36.55 5.24
C GLY A 381 -3.68 -36.93 6.33
N ARG A 382 -4.43 -35.96 6.87
CA ARG A 382 -5.48 -36.19 7.88
C ARG A 382 -6.90 -35.96 7.35
N ILE A 383 -7.02 -35.31 6.20
CA ILE A 383 -8.31 -35.00 5.58
C ILE A 383 -8.89 -36.29 4.99
N LEU A 384 -10.00 -36.76 5.57
CA LEU A 384 -10.77 -37.90 5.06
C LEU A 384 -11.69 -37.48 3.92
N ASN A 385 -12.33 -36.33 4.07
CA ASN A 385 -13.27 -35.81 3.09
C ASN A 385 -13.27 -34.27 3.09
N PHE A 386 -13.54 -33.70 1.92
CA PHE A 386 -13.67 -32.27 1.71
C PHE A 386 -14.78 -32.02 0.69
N THR A 387 -15.78 -31.26 1.12
CA THR A 387 -16.91 -30.86 0.27
C THR A 387 -17.14 -29.37 0.37
N CYS A 388 -17.56 -28.78 -0.75
CA CYS A 388 -17.89 -27.37 -0.83
C CYS A 388 -19.09 -27.15 -1.74
N SER A 389 -19.99 -26.23 -1.37
CA SER A 389 -21.08 -25.82 -2.26
C SER A 389 -20.56 -25.16 -3.55
N ASN A 390 -19.33 -24.62 -3.53
CA ASN A 390 -18.61 -24.24 -4.73
C ASN A 390 -17.80 -25.41 -5.30
N LYS A 391 -18.42 -26.13 -6.24
CA LYS A 391 -17.81 -27.32 -6.87
C LYS A 391 -16.49 -27.06 -7.60
N GLN A 392 -16.23 -25.85 -8.09
CA GLN A 392 -14.92 -25.54 -8.68
C GLN A 392 -13.79 -25.60 -7.64
N VAL A 393 -14.06 -25.15 -6.41
CA VAL A 393 -13.08 -25.16 -5.31
C VAL A 393 -12.87 -26.59 -4.82
N GLU A 394 -13.94 -27.37 -4.66
CA GLU A 394 -13.89 -28.79 -4.31
C GLU A 394 -13.07 -29.61 -5.32
N LEU A 395 -13.40 -29.49 -6.61
CA LEU A 395 -12.70 -30.21 -7.67
C LEU A 395 -11.22 -29.80 -7.74
N ARG A 396 -10.92 -28.51 -7.61
CA ARG A 396 -9.53 -28.02 -7.61
C ARG A 396 -8.73 -28.60 -6.45
N PHE A 397 -9.31 -28.64 -5.25
CA PHE A 397 -8.64 -29.22 -4.09
C PHE A 397 -8.26 -30.68 -4.34
N TRP A 398 -9.22 -31.51 -4.76
CA TRP A 398 -8.98 -32.93 -5.02
C TRP A 398 -8.05 -33.19 -6.21
N HIS A 399 -8.13 -32.36 -7.25
CA HIS A 399 -7.19 -32.41 -8.36
C HIS A 399 -5.76 -32.13 -7.89
N ASP A 400 -5.56 -31.11 -7.05
CA ASP A 400 -4.24 -30.76 -6.52
C ASP A 400 -3.69 -31.87 -5.61
N MET A 401 -4.54 -32.54 -4.80
CA MET A 401 -4.15 -33.71 -4.00
C MET A 401 -3.72 -34.90 -4.87
N LYS A 402 -4.47 -35.21 -5.93
CA LYS A 402 -4.11 -36.28 -6.89
C LYS A 402 -2.79 -35.98 -7.59
N ARG A 403 -2.57 -34.72 -7.98
CA ARG A 403 -1.33 -34.30 -8.63
C ARG A 403 -0.14 -34.41 -7.69
N MET A 404 -0.30 -33.99 -6.43
CA MET A 404 0.72 -34.15 -5.39
C MET A 404 1.05 -35.64 -5.19
N GLN A 405 0.04 -36.51 -5.06
CA GLN A 405 0.26 -37.95 -4.90
C GLN A 405 1.09 -38.55 -6.06
N LYS A 406 0.80 -38.16 -7.31
CA LYS A 406 1.58 -38.62 -8.47
C LYS A 406 3.04 -38.21 -8.40
N MET A 407 3.32 -36.94 -8.07
CA MET A 407 4.69 -36.43 -7.94
C MET A 407 5.52 -37.27 -6.96
N TYR A 408 4.94 -37.61 -5.80
CA TYR A 408 5.64 -38.39 -4.78
C TYR A 408 5.63 -39.91 -5.03
N ALA A 409 4.75 -40.43 -5.89
CA ALA A 409 4.68 -41.86 -6.21
C ALA A 409 5.53 -42.24 -7.43
N GLU A 410 5.74 -41.31 -8.37
CA GLU A 410 6.57 -41.53 -9.57
C GLU A 410 8.07 -41.39 -9.27
N ASP A 411 8.48 -40.55 -8.31
CA ASP A 411 9.88 -40.43 -7.85
C ASP A 411 10.41 -41.68 -7.12
N THR A 412 9.53 -42.50 -6.53
CA THR A 412 9.91 -43.74 -5.85
C THR A 412 10.24 -44.88 -6.83
N SER A 413 9.79 -44.78 -8.08
CA SER A 413 10.08 -45.78 -9.12
C SER A 413 11.49 -45.65 -9.72
N GLU A 414 12.11 -44.46 -9.70
CA GLU A 414 13.48 -44.27 -10.20
C GLU A 414 14.56 -44.59 -9.17
N THR A 415 14.23 -44.64 -7.88
CA THR A 415 15.20 -44.98 -6.81
C THR A 415 15.25 -46.47 -6.46
N MET A 416 14.31 -47.30 -6.95
CA MET A 416 14.33 -48.76 -6.72
C MET A 416 14.94 -49.57 -7.87
N SER A 417 15.37 -48.95 -8.97
CA SER A 417 15.94 -49.65 -10.15
C SER A 417 17.48 -49.77 -10.14
N LEU A 418 18.18 -49.29 -9.10
CA LEU A 418 19.65 -49.36 -8.98
C LEU A 418 20.19 -50.32 -7.90
N GLY A 419 19.35 -51.22 -7.38
CA GLY A 419 19.76 -52.20 -6.37
C GLY A 419 19.28 -53.61 -6.68
N GLY A 420 19.79 -54.22 -7.75
CA GLY A 420 19.43 -55.60 -8.07
C GLY A 420 20.00 -56.13 -9.38
N GLN A 421 21.33 -56.26 -9.47
CA GLN A 421 22.04 -57.49 -9.84
C GLN A 421 23.56 -57.28 -9.72
#